data_AF-A0A955NSY9-F1
#
_entry.id   AF-A0A955NSY9-F1
#
_cell.length_a   1.000
_cell.length_b   1.000
_cell.length_c   1.000
_cell.angle_alpha   90.00
_cell.angle_beta   90.00
_cell.angle_gamma   90.00
#
_symmetry.space_group_name_H-M   'P 1'
#
loop_
_entity.id
_entity.type
_entity.pdbx_description
1 polymer ?
#
loop_
_entity_poly.entity_id
_entity_poly.type
_entity_poly.pdbx_seq_one_letter_code
_entity_poly.pdbx_strand_id
1 'polypeptide(L)'
;MKMQPTFRWFLTGATLTAVLLFSPRGFSEPGGGDLEPILQSIQKLNLEPETILEKVHRLESEEQRQKIQSELEELEGELERLNATKADLEKRLSEIQSLPASPDRGDLGEISSDNFEFFETHIRPVLAESCYACHGPEKQKAGLRLDNAESFLIGGESGPVFFPDDPEGSRLIKAIEYLDPSLQMPPSGKLPDAAIEDFKVWIRRGAPYPRTASTPTSSGSQSKGIDLAQAREWWSFQPVSNPTPPTVDDVGWASTP
;
A
#
# COMPACT_ATOMS: atom_id res chain seq x y z
N MET A 1 8.20 7.38 47.74
CA MET A 1 6.98 8.19 47.51
C MET A 1 6.57 8.05 46.05
N LYS A 2 5.31 7.62 45.81
CA LYS A 2 4.52 7.66 44.55
C LYS A 2 5.03 6.78 43.39
N MET A 3 4.24 6.08 42.59
CA MET A 3 2.79 5.83 42.48
C MET A 3 2.61 4.63 41.53
N GLN A 4 1.62 3.78 41.78
CA GLN A 4 1.11 2.80 40.81
C GLN A 4 0.04 3.43 39.89
N PRO A 5 -0.35 2.72 38.81
CA PRO A 5 -1.76 2.58 38.45
C PRO A 5 -2.14 1.09 38.32
N THR A 6 -2.81 0.50 39.31
CA THR A 6 -4.25 0.15 39.27
C THR A 6 -4.88 0.00 37.88
N PHE A 7 -5.21 -1.23 37.48
CA PHE A 7 -6.39 -1.51 36.67
C PHE A 7 -7.30 -2.46 37.42
N ARG A 8 -8.51 -1.97 37.66
CA ARG A 8 -9.52 -2.47 38.58
C ARG A 8 -10.74 -2.74 37.72
N TRP A 9 -11.00 -3.99 37.39
CA TRP A 9 -12.25 -4.38 36.74
C TRP A 9 -13.26 -4.75 37.83
N PHE A 10 -14.20 -3.85 38.06
CA PHE A 10 -15.49 -4.16 38.64
C PHE A 10 -16.32 -4.86 37.55
N LEU A 11 -16.95 -5.99 37.87
CA LEU A 11 -18.24 -6.35 37.30
C LEU A 11 -19.03 -7.13 38.35
N THR A 12 -20.11 -6.49 38.73
CA THR A 12 -21.12 -6.83 39.71
C THR A 12 -22.02 -7.97 39.23
N GLY A 13 -22.39 -8.82 40.18
CA GLY A 13 -23.68 -9.49 40.39
C GLY A 13 -24.73 -9.59 39.27
N ALA A 14 -25.23 -10.83 39.17
CA ALA A 14 -26.63 -11.23 39.08
C ALA A 14 -27.30 -11.26 37.70
N THR A 15 -27.56 -12.48 37.22
CA THR A 15 -28.88 -13.15 37.10
C THR A 15 -28.90 -14.04 35.86
N LEU A 16 -29.21 -15.33 36.03
CA LEU A 16 -30.18 -15.97 35.15
C LEU A 16 -30.81 -17.18 35.86
N THR A 17 -32.10 -17.03 36.08
CA THR A 17 -33.09 -18.00 36.52
C THR A 17 -33.37 -19.00 35.40
N ALA A 18 -33.64 -20.26 35.75
CA ALA A 18 -34.88 -20.98 35.42
C ALA A 18 -34.74 -22.42 34.85
N VAL A 19 -35.64 -23.26 35.36
CA VAL A 19 -36.24 -24.49 34.80
C VAL A 19 -35.32 -25.74 34.88
N LEU A 20 -35.60 -26.75 35.70
CA LEU A 20 -36.76 -27.65 35.60
C LEU A 20 -37.19 -28.23 36.96
N LEU A 21 -38.33 -27.75 37.47
CA LEU A 21 -39.27 -28.60 38.20
C LEU A 21 -40.17 -29.26 37.16
N PHE A 22 -39.98 -30.55 36.91
CA PHE A 22 -41.01 -31.40 36.32
C PHE A 22 -40.95 -32.77 36.99
N SER A 23 -41.72 -32.92 38.07
CA SER A 23 -42.23 -34.26 38.41
C SER A 23 -43.27 -34.65 37.37
N PRO A 24 -43.24 -35.90 36.93
CA PRO A 24 -44.46 -36.67 37.00
C PRO A 24 -44.23 -37.99 37.73
N ARG A 25 -45.26 -38.32 38.50
CA ARG A 25 -45.62 -39.62 39.09
C ARG A 25 -45.02 -40.84 38.38
N GLY A 26 -44.59 -41.78 39.21
CA GLY A 26 -44.73 -43.21 38.95
C GLY A 26 -43.46 -43.90 38.49
N PHE A 27 -42.57 -44.20 39.43
CA PHE A 27 -41.64 -45.30 39.25
C PHE A 27 -41.62 -46.15 40.51
N SER A 28 -42.27 -47.31 40.42
CA SER A 28 -42.17 -48.38 41.41
C SER A 28 -40.72 -48.80 41.57
N GLU A 29 -40.34 -49.10 42.81
CA GLU A 29 -39.06 -49.70 43.20
C GLU A 29 -38.58 -50.76 42.19
N PRO A 30 -37.38 -50.64 41.61
CA PRO A 30 -36.65 -51.81 41.19
C PRO A 30 -35.92 -52.37 42.41
N GLY A 31 -36.03 -53.68 42.58
CA GLY A 31 -35.73 -54.41 43.81
C GLY A 31 -34.39 -54.08 44.47
N GLY A 32 -34.37 -54.29 45.79
CA GLY A 32 -33.19 -54.27 46.63
C GLY A 32 -32.14 -55.26 46.15
N GLY A 33 -31.35 -54.83 45.17
CA GLY A 33 -30.01 -55.33 44.96
C GLY A 33 -29.16 -54.76 46.08
N ASP A 34 -28.49 -55.66 46.80
CA ASP A 34 -27.55 -55.31 47.86
C ASP A 34 -26.55 -54.27 47.34
N LEU A 35 -26.75 -53.00 47.73
CA LEU A 35 -25.88 -51.88 47.37
C LEU A 35 -24.60 -51.89 48.21
N GLU A 36 -24.51 -52.77 49.21
CA GLU A 36 -23.37 -52.94 50.10
C GLU A 36 -22.04 -53.23 49.37
N PRO A 37 -21.94 -54.11 48.36
CA PRO A 37 -20.71 -54.28 47.58
C PRO A 37 -20.31 -53.03 46.77
N ILE A 38 -21.27 -52.23 46.32
CA ILE A 38 -21.01 -50.97 45.61
C ILE A 38 -20.53 -49.91 46.60
N LEU A 39 -21.18 -49.81 47.77
CA LEU A 39 -20.78 -48.90 48.84
C LEU A 39 -19.42 -49.27 49.44
N GLN A 40 -19.11 -50.55 49.63
CA GLN A 40 -17.79 -51.02 50.06
C GLN A 40 -16.70 -50.79 49.01
N SER A 41 -17.05 -50.83 47.71
CA SER A 41 -16.12 -50.49 46.63
C SER A 41 -15.85 -48.98 46.56
N ILE A 42 -16.87 -48.15 46.79
CA ILE A 42 -16.74 -46.69 46.90
C ILE A 42 -15.94 -46.30 48.16
N GLN A 43 -16.18 -46.99 49.29
CA GLN A 43 -15.47 -46.75 50.54
C GLN A 43 -14.00 -47.18 50.48
N LYS A 44 -13.68 -48.25 49.73
CA LYS A 44 -12.29 -48.66 49.42
C LYS A 44 -11.51 -47.66 48.59
N LEU A 45 -12.20 -46.82 47.81
CA LEU A 45 -11.52 -45.79 47.04
C LEU A 45 -11.04 -44.65 47.92
N ASN A 46 -11.59 -44.44 49.14
CA ASN A 46 -11.18 -43.38 50.10
C ASN A 46 -10.75 -42.07 49.42
N LEU A 47 -11.50 -41.66 48.40
CA LEU A 47 -11.30 -40.43 47.67
C LEU A 47 -12.40 -39.49 48.13
N GLU A 48 -12.05 -38.57 49.03
CA GLU A 48 -12.90 -37.44 49.37
C GLU A 48 -13.32 -36.75 48.07
N PRO A 49 -14.62 -36.42 47.86
CA PRO A 49 -15.11 -35.81 46.61
C PRO A 49 -14.33 -34.54 46.21
N GLU A 50 -13.87 -33.79 47.20
CA GLU A 50 -13.03 -32.59 47.08
C GLU A 50 -11.68 -32.90 46.37
N THR A 51 -11.10 -34.08 46.59
CA THR A 51 -9.80 -34.49 46.02
C THR A 51 -9.88 -34.85 44.54
N ILE A 52 -11.06 -35.27 44.06
CA ILE A 52 -11.25 -35.65 42.65
C ILE A 52 -11.32 -34.40 41.77
N LEU A 53 -12.07 -33.38 42.20
CA LEU A 53 -12.19 -32.14 41.46
C LEU A 53 -10.85 -31.39 41.38
N GLU A 54 -10.09 -31.37 42.48
CA GLU A 54 -8.76 -30.77 42.51
C GLU A 54 -7.78 -31.53 41.60
N LYS A 55 -7.84 -32.87 41.58
CA LYS A 55 -7.02 -33.68 40.67
C LYS A 55 -7.40 -33.47 39.20
N VAL A 56 -8.69 -33.39 38.87
CA VAL A 56 -9.15 -33.13 37.51
C VAL A 56 -8.70 -31.75 37.04
N HIS A 57 -8.91 -30.71 37.84
CA HIS A 57 -8.42 -29.36 37.51
C HIS A 57 -6.90 -29.30 37.40
N ARG A 58 -6.18 -30.03 38.27
CA ARG A 58 -4.72 -30.12 38.19
C ARG A 58 -4.29 -30.80 36.89
N LEU A 59 -4.90 -31.93 36.53
CA LEU A 59 -4.59 -32.66 35.30
C LEU A 59 -4.93 -31.85 34.05
N GLU A 60 -6.09 -31.19 34.00
CA GLU A 60 -6.45 -30.26 32.93
C GLU A 60 -5.44 -29.11 32.83
N SER A 61 -5.00 -28.57 33.98
CA SER A 61 -3.99 -27.51 34.00
C SER A 61 -2.60 -28.00 33.58
N GLU A 62 -2.26 -29.26 33.86
CA GLU A 62 -0.98 -29.86 33.47
C GLU A 62 -0.96 -30.17 31.97
N GLU A 63 -2.05 -30.70 31.42
CA GLU A 63 -2.20 -30.95 29.99
C GLU A 63 -2.19 -29.64 29.19
N GLN A 64 -2.92 -28.62 29.66
CA GLN A 64 -2.88 -27.29 29.05
C GLN A 64 -1.48 -26.67 29.11
N ARG A 65 -0.76 -26.82 30.22
CA ARG A 65 0.63 -26.35 30.33
C ARG A 65 1.55 -27.09 29.37
N GLN A 66 1.41 -28.41 29.24
CA GLN A 66 2.21 -29.21 28.30
C GLN A 66 1.93 -28.78 26.86
N LYS A 67 0.66 -28.55 26.50
CA LYS A 67 0.29 -28.07 25.17
C LYS A 67 0.88 -26.70 24.86
N ILE A 68 0.77 -25.75 25.79
CA ILE A 68 1.37 -24.41 25.63
C ILE A 68 2.89 -24.53 25.51
N GLN A 69 3.52 -25.41 26.30
CA GLN A 69 4.97 -25.61 26.24
C GLN A 69 5.42 -26.19 24.89
N SER A 70 4.69 -27.14 24.31
CA SER A 70 4.99 -27.67 22.97
C SER A 70 4.78 -26.63 21.86
N GLU A 71 3.72 -25.82 21.94
CA GLU A 71 3.48 -24.75 20.97
C GLU A 71 4.56 -23.66 21.07
N LEU A 72 5.05 -23.35 22.27
CA LEU A 72 6.17 -22.42 22.47
C LEU A 72 7.47 -22.96 21.87
N GLU A 73 7.78 -24.25 22.07
CA GLU A 73 8.98 -24.87 21.49
C GLU A 73 8.93 -24.90 19.95
N GLU A 74 7.74 -25.15 19.37
CA GLU A 74 7.53 -25.05 17.92
C GLU A 74 7.78 -23.63 17.41
N LEU A 75 7.22 -22.62 18.08
CA LEU A 75 7.40 -21.20 17.73
C LEU A 75 8.86 -20.74 17.89
N GLU A 76 9.57 -21.19 18.93
CA GLU A 76 11.01 -20.91 19.09
C GLU A 76 11.81 -21.53 17.93
N GLY A 77 11.44 -22.73 17.49
CA GLY A 77 12.03 -23.37 16.31
C GLY A 77 11.75 -22.61 15.01
N GLU A 78 10.55 -22.04 14.83
CA GLU A 78 10.24 -21.18 13.69
C GLU A 78 11.02 -19.86 13.72
N LEU A 79 11.13 -19.24 14.89
CA LEU A 79 11.90 -18.01 15.08
C LEU A 79 13.37 -18.21 14.70
N GLU A 80 13.97 -19.34 15.07
CA GLU A 80 15.35 -19.66 14.73
C GLU A 80 15.53 -19.84 13.21
N ARG A 81 14.58 -20.50 12.53
CA ARG A 81 14.59 -20.60 11.06
C ARG A 81 14.51 -19.23 10.40
N LEU A 82 13.63 -18.34 10.91
CA LEU A 82 13.52 -16.98 10.40
C LEU A 82 14.80 -16.18 10.63
N ASN A 83 15.44 -16.28 11.80
CA ASN A 83 16.72 -15.64 12.07
C ASN A 83 17.83 -16.12 11.13
N ALA A 84 17.87 -17.43 10.82
CA ALA A 84 18.80 -17.96 9.84
C ALA A 84 18.55 -17.40 8.43
N THR A 85 17.28 -17.29 7.99
CA THR A 85 16.97 -16.67 6.69
C THR A 85 17.31 -15.18 6.65
N LYS A 86 17.10 -14.46 7.75
CA LYS A 86 17.49 -13.05 7.88
C LYS A 86 19.01 -12.88 7.75
N ALA A 87 19.79 -13.74 8.41
CA ALA A 87 21.25 -13.70 8.32
C ALA A 87 21.75 -13.97 6.88
N ASP A 88 21.12 -14.90 6.15
CA ASP A 88 21.43 -15.13 4.73
C ASP A 88 21.12 -13.90 3.87
N LEU A 89 19.95 -13.29 4.07
CA LEU A 89 19.56 -12.07 3.34
C LEU A 89 20.50 -10.90 3.65
N GLU A 90 20.89 -10.70 4.91
CA GLU A 90 21.85 -9.67 5.31
C GLU A 90 23.23 -9.90 4.66
N LYS A 91 23.68 -11.15 4.59
CA LYS A 91 24.90 -11.51 3.86
C LYS A 91 24.79 -11.19 2.37
N ARG A 92 23.70 -11.58 1.71
CA ARG A 92 23.45 -11.28 0.28
C ARG A 92 23.37 -9.77 0.03
N LEU A 93 22.75 -9.02 0.94
CA LEU A 93 22.71 -7.56 0.88
C LEU A 93 24.11 -6.94 1.00
N SER A 94 24.94 -7.44 1.93
CA SER A 94 26.32 -6.98 2.07
C SER A 94 27.16 -7.29 0.83
N GLU A 95 26.94 -8.43 0.20
CA GLU A 95 27.59 -8.82 -1.05
C GLU A 95 27.24 -7.83 -2.16
N ILE A 96 25.95 -7.50 -2.33
CA ILE A 96 25.47 -6.51 -3.29
C ILE A 96 26.09 -5.12 -3.02
N GLN A 97 26.18 -4.70 -1.76
CA GLN A 97 26.80 -3.42 -1.38
C GLN A 97 28.31 -3.38 -1.62
N SER A 98 28.98 -4.53 -1.55
CA SER A 98 30.42 -4.67 -1.79
C SER A 98 30.78 -4.83 -3.27
N LEU A 99 29.79 -5.10 -4.13
CA LEU A 99 30.01 -5.08 -5.58
C LEU A 99 30.52 -3.68 -5.97
N PRO A 100 31.62 -3.59 -6.74
CA PRO A 100 32.10 -2.30 -7.20
C PRO A 100 30.97 -1.65 -7.99
N ALA A 101 30.63 -0.42 -7.60
CA ALA A 101 29.85 0.45 -8.46
C ALA A 101 30.50 0.43 -9.84
N SER A 102 29.82 -0.17 -10.82
CA SER A 102 30.33 -0.23 -12.18
C SER A 102 30.77 1.18 -12.58
N PRO A 103 31.99 1.36 -13.15
CA PRO A 103 32.50 2.67 -13.52
C PRO A 103 31.65 3.39 -14.58
N ASP A 104 30.61 2.72 -15.10
CA ASP A 104 29.61 3.26 -16.01
C ASP A 104 28.54 4.16 -15.33
N ARG A 105 28.76 4.61 -14.08
CA ARG A 105 27.93 5.64 -13.45
C ARG A 105 28.13 7.06 -14.00
N GLY A 106 28.87 7.18 -15.11
CA GLY A 106 29.04 8.43 -15.86
C GLY A 106 27.86 8.82 -16.75
N ASP A 107 26.87 7.94 -16.95
CA ASP A 107 25.79 8.15 -17.92
C ASP A 107 24.42 8.48 -17.27
N LEU A 108 24.31 8.53 -15.93
CA LEU A 108 23.02 8.78 -15.27
C LEU A 108 22.49 10.22 -15.44
N GLY A 109 23.31 11.15 -15.94
CA GLY A 109 22.92 12.53 -16.23
C GLY A 109 22.25 12.68 -17.61
N GLU A 110 22.83 12.05 -18.63
CA GLU A 110 22.36 12.09 -20.03
C GLU A 110 21.22 11.10 -20.25
N ILE A 111 21.27 9.92 -19.61
CA ILE A 111 20.14 8.98 -19.53
C ILE A 111 18.89 9.63 -18.89
N SER A 112 19.03 10.63 -18.00
CA SER A 112 17.87 11.21 -17.33
C SER A 112 17.07 12.16 -18.23
N SER A 113 17.72 13.04 -19.02
CA SER A 113 17.01 14.02 -19.85
C SER A 113 16.26 13.38 -21.00
N ASP A 114 16.93 12.51 -21.75
CA ASP A 114 16.37 11.91 -22.96
C ASP A 114 15.25 10.94 -22.64
N ASN A 115 15.35 10.26 -21.50
CA ASN A 115 14.30 9.37 -21.03
C ASN A 115 13.08 10.11 -20.49
N PHE A 116 13.27 11.24 -19.80
CA PHE A 116 12.15 12.08 -19.40
C PHE A 116 11.50 12.74 -20.62
N GLU A 117 12.28 13.20 -21.59
CA GLU A 117 11.75 13.71 -22.86
C GLU A 117 10.94 12.63 -23.59
N PHE A 118 11.46 11.40 -23.68
CA PHE A 118 10.73 10.27 -24.26
C PHE A 118 9.39 10.03 -23.55
N PHE A 119 9.39 10.02 -22.21
CA PHE A 119 8.16 9.87 -21.44
C PHE A 119 7.17 11.00 -21.72
N GLU A 120 7.62 12.26 -21.69
CA GLU A 120 6.75 13.44 -21.91
C GLU A 120 6.18 13.51 -23.33
N THR A 121 6.92 13.05 -24.33
CA THR A 121 6.54 13.16 -25.75
C THR A 121 5.80 11.94 -26.29
N HIS A 122 6.10 10.74 -25.82
CA HIS A 122 5.54 9.48 -26.35
C HIS A 122 4.56 8.80 -25.39
N ILE A 123 4.79 8.90 -24.07
CA ILE A 123 4.03 8.13 -23.08
C ILE A 123 2.92 8.96 -22.43
N ARG A 124 3.25 10.14 -21.89
CA ARG A 124 2.29 11.01 -21.19
C ARG A 124 1.08 11.38 -22.05
N PRO A 125 1.21 11.72 -23.35
CA PRO A 125 0.06 12.06 -24.17
C PRO A 125 -0.92 10.89 -24.31
N VAL A 126 -0.40 9.67 -24.49
CA VAL A 126 -1.23 8.47 -24.60
C VAL A 126 -1.93 8.14 -23.27
N LEU A 127 -1.22 8.27 -22.15
CA LEU A 127 -1.82 8.12 -20.82
C LEU A 127 -2.94 9.14 -20.58
N ALA A 128 -2.73 10.39 -21.00
CA ALA A 128 -3.71 11.47 -20.87
C ALA A 128 -4.97 11.23 -21.70
N GLU A 129 -4.80 10.82 -22.96
CA GLU A 129 -5.91 10.61 -23.88
C GLU A 129 -6.69 9.32 -23.58
N SER A 130 -5.97 8.24 -23.23
CA SER A 130 -6.55 6.89 -23.22
C SER A 130 -6.72 6.27 -21.83
N CYS A 131 -6.08 6.81 -20.79
CA CYS A 131 -6.04 6.16 -19.48
C CYS A 131 -6.65 7.00 -18.34
N TYR A 132 -6.37 8.31 -18.28
CA TYR A 132 -6.75 9.14 -17.12
C TYR A 132 -8.25 9.27 -16.89
N ALA A 133 -9.09 9.13 -17.92
CA ALA A 133 -10.54 9.16 -17.76
C ALA A 133 -11.07 8.07 -16.79
N CYS A 134 -10.34 6.95 -16.63
CA CYS A 134 -10.70 5.86 -15.72
C CYS A 134 -9.68 5.58 -14.60
N HIS A 135 -8.45 6.08 -14.76
CA HIS A 135 -7.30 5.85 -13.86
C HIS A 135 -6.57 7.15 -13.51
N GLY A 136 -7.34 8.23 -13.30
CA GLY A 136 -6.85 9.56 -12.98
C GLY A 136 -7.35 10.05 -11.61
N PRO A 137 -7.27 11.36 -11.32
CA PRO A 137 -7.67 11.91 -10.02
C PRO A 137 -9.16 11.73 -9.73
N GLU A 138 -10.01 11.86 -10.75
CA GLU A 138 -11.48 11.82 -10.60
C GLU A 138 -12.01 10.38 -10.48
N LYS A 139 -11.32 9.41 -11.08
CA LYS A 139 -11.76 8.01 -11.13
C LYS A 139 -10.55 7.09 -11.13
N GLN A 140 -10.56 6.11 -10.22
CA GLN A 140 -9.47 5.17 -10.00
C GLN A 140 -10.03 3.74 -10.04
N LYS A 141 -10.35 3.25 -11.25
CA LYS A 141 -10.82 1.87 -11.40
C LYS A 141 -9.77 0.89 -10.89
N ALA A 142 -10.20 -0.13 -10.13
CA ALA A 142 -9.33 -1.11 -9.48
C ALA A 142 -8.23 -0.48 -8.60
N GLY A 143 -8.53 0.67 -7.98
CA GLY A 143 -7.59 1.43 -7.15
C GLY A 143 -6.37 1.97 -7.91
N LEU A 144 -6.37 1.95 -9.24
CA LEU A 144 -5.21 2.32 -10.05
C LEU A 144 -5.27 3.80 -10.46
N ARG A 145 -4.16 4.52 -10.23
CA ARG A 145 -3.98 5.93 -10.58
C ARG A 145 -2.65 6.15 -11.31
N LEU A 146 -2.72 6.74 -12.51
CA LEU A 146 -1.61 6.81 -13.48
C LEU A 146 -1.09 8.23 -13.76
N ASP A 147 -1.72 9.28 -13.23
CA ASP A 147 -1.38 10.69 -13.51
C ASP A 147 -0.19 11.23 -12.70
N ASN A 148 0.28 10.50 -11.69
CA ASN A 148 1.43 10.87 -10.86
C ASN A 148 2.38 9.70 -10.63
N ALA A 149 3.66 10.03 -10.41
CA ALA A 149 4.75 9.06 -10.34
C ALA A 149 4.55 8.06 -9.19
N GLU A 150 4.19 8.57 -8.01
CA GLU A 150 4.07 7.78 -6.78
C GLU A 150 2.98 6.73 -6.92
N SER A 151 1.81 7.12 -7.40
CA SER A 151 0.67 6.21 -7.54
C SER A 151 0.88 5.20 -8.67
N PHE A 152 1.52 5.61 -9.76
CA PHE A 152 1.80 4.71 -10.88
C PHE A 152 2.77 3.60 -10.45
N LEU A 153 3.78 3.91 -9.63
CA LEU A 153 4.71 2.92 -9.09
C LEU A 153 4.06 1.98 -8.06
N ILE A 154 3.11 2.47 -7.26
CA ILE A 154 2.37 1.63 -6.30
C ILE A 154 1.50 0.61 -7.05
N GLY A 155 0.89 1.01 -8.17
CA GLY A 155 -0.05 0.18 -8.92
C GLY A 155 -1.46 0.20 -8.34
N GLY A 156 -2.24 -0.84 -8.64
CA GLY A 156 -3.64 -0.95 -8.21
C GLY A 156 -3.89 -2.17 -7.31
N GLU A 157 -5.16 -2.53 -7.14
CA GLU A 157 -5.59 -3.69 -6.33
C GLU A 157 -4.96 -5.02 -6.79
N SER A 158 -4.60 -5.12 -8.07
CA SER A 158 -3.93 -6.29 -8.62
C SER A 158 -2.40 -6.25 -8.47
N GLY A 159 -1.84 -5.24 -7.80
CA GLY A 159 -0.40 -5.01 -7.64
C GLY A 159 0.21 -4.10 -8.72
N PRO A 160 1.54 -4.17 -8.93
CA PRO A 160 2.26 -3.33 -9.89
C PRO A 160 1.71 -3.44 -11.32
N VAL A 161 1.76 -2.32 -12.05
CA VAL A 161 1.31 -2.26 -13.45
C VAL A 161 2.39 -2.75 -14.41
N PHE A 162 3.66 -2.51 -14.07
CA PHE A 162 4.81 -2.93 -14.86
C PHE A 162 5.96 -3.34 -13.95
N PHE A 163 6.91 -4.07 -14.52
CA PHE A 163 8.20 -4.40 -13.93
C PHE A 163 9.28 -3.69 -14.74
N PRO A 164 10.10 -2.82 -14.12
CA PRO A 164 11.23 -2.20 -14.81
C PRO A 164 12.08 -3.25 -15.53
N ASP A 165 12.50 -2.94 -16.75
CA ASP A 165 13.33 -3.79 -17.60
C ASP A 165 12.65 -5.08 -18.13
N ASP A 166 11.37 -5.32 -17.79
CA ASP A 166 10.60 -6.51 -18.21
C ASP A 166 9.21 -6.12 -18.80
N PRO A 167 9.15 -5.69 -20.08
CA PRO A 167 7.90 -5.38 -20.76
C PRO A 167 6.94 -6.58 -20.85
N GLU A 168 7.45 -7.77 -21.07
CA GLU A 168 6.68 -8.97 -21.37
C GLU A 168 6.04 -9.58 -20.11
N GLY A 169 6.71 -9.45 -18.96
CA GLY A 169 6.13 -9.76 -17.65
C GLY A 169 5.11 -8.71 -17.18
N SER A 170 5.21 -7.48 -17.68
CA SER A 170 4.41 -6.33 -17.26
C SER A 170 2.92 -6.46 -17.61
N ARG A 171 2.06 -6.18 -16.63
CA ARG A 171 0.60 -6.20 -16.82
C ARG A 171 0.12 -5.12 -17.79
N LEU A 172 0.78 -3.97 -17.81
CA LEU A 172 0.48 -2.85 -18.71
C LEU A 172 0.46 -3.32 -20.17
N ILE A 173 1.52 -4.00 -20.60
CA ILE A 173 1.66 -4.49 -21.98
C ILE A 173 0.58 -5.51 -22.31
N LYS A 174 0.32 -6.48 -21.42
CA LYS A 174 -0.76 -7.47 -21.59
C LYS A 174 -2.12 -6.81 -21.78
N ALA A 175 -2.37 -5.72 -21.04
CA ALA A 175 -3.63 -5.00 -21.09
C ALA A 175 -3.80 -4.20 -22.40
N ILE A 176 -2.76 -3.47 -22.83
CA ILE A 176 -2.81 -2.63 -24.04
C ILE A 176 -2.66 -3.42 -25.34
N GLU A 177 -2.06 -4.62 -25.29
CA GLU A 177 -1.99 -5.53 -26.44
C GLU A 177 -3.22 -6.43 -26.59
N TYR A 178 -4.07 -6.47 -25.57
CA TYR A 178 -5.25 -7.33 -25.47
C TYR A 178 -4.90 -8.83 -25.41
N LEU A 179 -3.75 -9.16 -24.80
CA LEU A 179 -3.32 -10.56 -24.65
C LEU A 179 -4.21 -11.34 -23.66
N ASP A 180 -4.85 -10.63 -22.74
CA ASP A 180 -5.80 -11.19 -21.78
C ASP A 180 -7.22 -10.63 -22.03
N PRO A 181 -8.21 -11.47 -22.39
CA PRO A 181 -9.59 -11.03 -22.61
C PRO A 181 -10.24 -10.37 -21.39
N SER A 182 -9.77 -10.66 -20.17
CA SER A 182 -10.29 -10.08 -18.94
C SER A 182 -9.67 -8.72 -18.59
N LEU A 183 -8.63 -8.30 -19.30
CA LEU A 183 -7.81 -7.13 -18.97
C LEU A 183 -7.61 -6.18 -20.15
N GLN A 184 -8.56 -6.10 -21.07
CA GLN A 184 -8.42 -5.25 -22.26
C GLN A 184 -8.58 -3.76 -21.91
N MET A 185 -7.53 -2.98 -22.15
CA MET A 185 -7.50 -1.52 -21.93
C MET A 185 -6.80 -0.83 -23.10
N PRO A 186 -7.29 0.32 -23.60
CA PRO A 186 -8.47 1.05 -23.18
C PRO A 186 -9.79 0.43 -23.67
N PRO A 187 -10.91 0.54 -22.92
CA PRO A 187 -12.20 -0.02 -23.37
C PRO A 187 -12.75 0.64 -24.64
N SER A 188 -12.24 1.81 -25.02
CA SER A 188 -12.59 2.52 -26.26
C SER A 188 -11.99 1.89 -27.51
N GLY A 189 -11.01 1.01 -27.38
CA GLY A 189 -10.32 0.36 -28.50
C GLY A 189 -8.83 0.20 -28.23
N LYS A 190 -8.22 -0.79 -28.89
CA LYS A 190 -6.80 -1.09 -28.77
C LYS A 190 -5.97 0.10 -29.25
N LEU A 191 -4.88 0.40 -28.55
CA LEU A 191 -3.93 1.44 -28.95
C LEU A 191 -3.26 1.10 -30.28
N PRO A 192 -2.81 2.10 -31.06
CA PRO A 192 -1.97 1.86 -32.23
C PRO A 192 -0.69 1.09 -31.85
N ASP A 193 -0.25 0.17 -32.73
CA ASP A 193 0.93 -0.65 -32.46
C ASP A 193 2.20 0.18 -32.15
N ALA A 194 2.34 1.35 -32.77
CA ALA A 194 3.43 2.28 -32.48
C ALA A 194 3.44 2.76 -31.02
N ALA A 195 2.29 3.14 -30.47
CA ALA A 195 2.19 3.56 -29.07
C ALA A 195 2.48 2.40 -28.11
N ILE A 196 2.05 1.19 -28.46
CA ILE A 196 2.35 -0.02 -27.69
C ILE A 196 3.86 -0.28 -27.65
N GLU A 197 4.53 -0.15 -28.79
CA GLU A 197 6.00 -0.28 -28.86
C GLU A 197 6.70 0.80 -28.04
N ASP A 198 6.21 2.05 -28.04
CA ASP A 198 6.75 3.10 -27.18
C ASP A 198 6.65 2.73 -25.70
N PHE A 199 5.51 2.16 -25.26
CA PHE A 199 5.38 1.64 -23.89
C PHE A 199 6.39 0.54 -23.58
N LYS A 200 6.63 -0.40 -24.51
CA LYS A 200 7.64 -1.45 -24.31
C LYS A 200 9.05 -0.86 -24.20
N VAL A 201 9.39 0.09 -25.08
CA VAL A 201 10.68 0.78 -25.06
C VAL A 201 10.86 1.53 -23.74
N TRP A 202 9.83 2.25 -23.29
CA TRP A 202 9.86 2.97 -22.02
C TRP A 202 10.06 2.04 -20.82
N ILE A 203 9.34 0.91 -20.75
CA ILE A 203 9.52 -0.08 -19.68
C ILE A 203 10.92 -0.68 -19.70
N ARG A 204 11.44 -1.01 -20.89
CA ARG A 204 12.79 -1.55 -21.08
C ARG A 204 13.90 -0.58 -20.67
N ARG A 205 13.60 0.73 -20.61
CA ARG A 205 14.50 1.78 -20.10
C ARG A 205 14.35 2.01 -18.59
N GLY A 206 13.67 1.11 -17.88
CA GLY A 206 13.42 1.22 -16.45
C GLY A 206 12.18 2.05 -16.08
N ALA A 207 11.29 2.33 -17.04
CA ALA A 207 10.08 3.13 -16.86
C ALA A 207 10.29 4.48 -16.15
N PRO A 208 11.23 5.33 -16.64
CA PRO A 208 11.55 6.60 -16.02
C PRO A 208 10.33 7.53 -16.03
N TYR A 209 9.96 8.01 -14.84
CA TYR A 209 8.87 8.97 -14.64
C TYR A 209 9.43 10.20 -13.89
N PRO A 210 9.20 11.43 -14.38
CA PRO A 210 9.64 12.62 -13.69
C PRO A 210 8.87 12.78 -12.36
N ARG A 211 9.55 12.49 -11.23
CA ARG A 211 8.97 12.55 -9.86
C ARG A 211 8.60 13.95 -9.42
N THR A 212 9.20 14.96 -10.04
CA THR A 212 8.66 16.30 -9.97
C THR A 212 7.64 16.41 -11.09
N ALA A 213 6.38 16.67 -10.73
CA ALA A 213 5.53 17.46 -11.58
C ALA A 213 6.24 18.82 -11.80
N SER A 214 7.20 18.85 -12.72
CA SER A 214 7.06 19.76 -13.82
C SER A 214 5.76 19.33 -14.49
N THR A 215 4.65 19.82 -13.96
CA THR A 215 3.53 20.09 -14.83
C THR A 215 4.15 20.67 -16.11
N PRO A 216 3.69 20.31 -17.31
CA PRO A 216 3.58 21.34 -18.29
C PRO A 216 2.53 22.33 -17.73
N THR A 217 2.89 23.12 -16.69
CA THR A 217 2.80 24.55 -16.88
C THR A 217 3.39 24.68 -18.26
N SER A 218 2.58 25.17 -19.20
CA SER A 218 3.04 25.60 -20.51
C SER A 218 4.51 25.95 -20.43
N SER A 219 5.27 25.77 -21.51
CA SER A 219 6.41 26.66 -21.67
C SER A 219 5.91 28.12 -21.60
N GLY A 220 5.60 28.68 -20.42
CA GLY A 220 6.26 29.83 -19.90
C GLY A 220 7.70 29.40 -19.93
N SER A 221 8.29 29.69 -21.09
CA SER A 221 9.64 30.14 -21.22
C SER A 221 10.49 29.60 -20.08
N GLN A 222 11.31 28.61 -20.36
CA GLN A 222 12.66 28.65 -19.83
C GLN A 222 13.22 30.03 -20.23
N SER A 223 12.81 31.10 -19.52
CA SER A 223 13.58 32.30 -19.51
C SER A 223 14.81 31.82 -18.78
N LYS A 224 15.83 31.45 -19.57
CA LYS A 224 17.19 31.95 -19.33
C LYS A 224 16.99 33.25 -18.55
N GLY A 225 17.22 33.19 -17.23
CA GLY A 225 16.63 34.15 -16.30
C GLY A 225 16.71 35.54 -16.88
N ILE A 226 15.60 36.28 -16.89
CA ILE A 226 15.53 37.59 -17.56
C ILE A 226 16.78 38.36 -17.15
N ASP A 227 17.60 38.74 -18.12
CA ASP A 227 18.75 39.57 -17.85
C ASP A 227 18.23 40.87 -17.24
N LEU A 228 18.43 41.01 -15.93
CA LEU A 228 17.90 42.13 -15.16
C LEU A 228 18.49 43.47 -15.62
N ALA A 229 19.63 43.46 -16.34
CA ALA A 229 20.15 44.65 -17.00
C ALA A 229 19.26 45.03 -18.18
N GLN A 230 18.91 44.07 -19.05
CA GLN A 230 18.08 44.30 -20.23
C GLN A 230 16.60 44.56 -19.89
N ALA A 231 16.09 43.94 -18.82
CA ALA A 231 14.72 44.15 -18.35
C ALA A 231 14.46 45.61 -17.92
N ARG A 232 15.49 46.30 -17.42
CA ARG A 232 15.39 47.71 -17.01
C ARG A 232 15.20 48.64 -18.20
N GLU A 233 15.51 48.22 -19.43
CA GLU A 233 15.33 49.01 -20.65
C GLU A 233 13.89 48.96 -21.18
N TRP A 234 13.04 48.05 -20.69
CA TRP A 234 11.65 47.96 -21.12
C TRP A 234 10.83 49.17 -20.67
N TRP A 235 9.90 49.58 -21.53
CA TRP A 235 9.06 50.77 -21.37
C TRP A 235 8.33 50.84 -20.00
N SER A 236 7.93 49.70 -19.44
CA SER A 236 7.21 49.61 -18.16
C SER A 236 8.10 49.82 -16.92
N PHE A 237 9.41 49.69 -17.07
CA PHE A 237 10.40 49.87 -16.00
C PHE A 237 11.19 51.18 -16.13
N GLN A 238 10.98 51.92 -17.22
CA GLN A 238 11.50 53.26 -17.38
C GLN A 238 10.70 54.26 -16.54
N PRO A 239 11.34 55.24 -15.88
CA PRO A 239 10.63 56.29 -15.17
C PRO A 239 9.67 57.03 -16.12
N VAL A 240 8.45 57.30 -15.66
CA VAL A 240 7.47 58.06 -16.43
C VAL A 240 8.04 59.46 -16.70
N SER A 241 8.34 59.72 -17.97
CA SER A 241 8.73 61.05 -18.44
C SER A 241 7.53 61.71 -19.13
N ASN A 242 7.46 63.04 -19.08
CA ASN A 242 6.38 63.80 -19.70
C ASN A 242 6.90 64.39 -21.03
N PRO A 243 6.78 63.67 -22.16
CA PRO A 243 7.28 64.17 -23.44
C PRO A 243 6.48 65.40 -23.88
N THR A 244 7.14 66.33 -24.54
CA THR A 244 6.44 67.46 -25.15
C THR A 244 5.54 66.93 -26.27
N PRO A 245 4.22 67.17 -26.21
CA PRO A 245 3.32 66.72 -27.27
C PRO A 245 3.71 67.32 -28.62
N PRO A 246 3.57 66.56 -29.73
CA PRO A 246 3.79 67.11 -31.05
C PRO A 246 2.80 68.25 -31.30
N THR A 247 3.26 69.28 -32.03
CA THR A 247 2.39 70.38 -32.46
C THR A 247 1.36 69.82 -33.44
N VAL A 248 0.08 69.97 -33.10
CA VAL A 248 -1.01 69.51 -33.96
C VAL A 248 -1.35 70.64 -34.93
N ASP A 249 -1.16 70.39 -36.22
CA ASP A 249 -1.47 71.35 -37.27
C ASP A 249 -2.99 71.54 -37.47
N ASP A 250 -3.79 70.54 -37.10
CA ASP A 250 -5.23 70.48 -37.34
C ASP A 250 -6.04 70.50 -36.03
N VAL A 251 -6.30 71.71 -35.52
CA VAL A 251 -6.99 71.97 -34.24
C VAL A 251 -8.46 71.51 -34.20
N GLY A 252 -9.03 71.05 -35.32
CA GLY A 252 -10.41 70.55 -35.40
C GLY A 252 -10.61 69.13 -34.84
N TRP A 253 -9.55 68.33 -34.73
CA TRP A 253 -9.64 66.92 -34.32
C TRP A 253 -10.13 66.73 -32.88
N ALA A 254 -9.84 67.66 -31.97
CA ALA A 254 -10.10 67.53 -30.53
C ALA A 254 -11.35 68.28 -30.03
N SER A 255 -12.38 68.43 -30.87
CA SER A 255 -13.60 69.16 -30.51
C SER A 255 -14.82 68.24 -30.39
N THR A 256 -14.87 67.50 -29.27
CA THR A 256 -16.03 66.96 -28.49
C THR A 256 -15.78 65.52 -27.99
N PRO A 257 -16.20 65.19 -26.75
CA PRO A 257 -15.99 63.87 -26.14
C PRO A 257 -16.85 62.76 -26.76
#